data_AF-A0A8R1IQS5-F1
#
_entry.id   AF-A0A8R1IQS5-F1
#
_cell.length_a   1.000
_cell.length_b   1.000
_cell.length_c   1.000
_cell.angle_alpha   90.00
_cell.angle_beta   90.00
_cell.angle_gamma   90.00
#
_symmetry.space_group_name_H-M   'P 1'
#
loop_
_entity.id
_entity.type
_entity.pdbx_description
1 polymer ?
#
loop_
_entity_poly.entity_id
_entity_poly.type
_entity_poly.pdbx_seq_one_letter_code
_entity_poly.pdbx_strand_id
1 'polypeptide(L)'
;MDRNILRACREDPRCTSTDIQVSVTSPNVPMPSKRTIRRRLQVAGLHGRRPVKKPLSDESKFNLFGTDGIQWIRRPIGSRYAPQYQCPTVKHGDGSVMVWGCISDTSMGPLKRIVGTMDRYAYEDIL
;
A
#
# COMPACT_ATOMS: atom_id res chain seq x y z
N MET A 1 2.84 0.29 29.97
CA MET A 1 2.04 1.42 29.47
C MET A 1 2.27 1.64 27.98
N ASP A 2 3.49 1.99 27.55
CA ASP A 2 3.78 2.26 26.13
C ASP A 2 3.52 1.07 25.21
N ARG A 3 3.88 -0.16 25.60
CA ARG A 3 3.55 -1.37 24.81
C ARG A 3 2.05 -1.56 24.58
N ASN A 4 1.20 -1.25 25.56
CA ASN A 4 -0.25 -1.40 25.44
C ASN A 4 -0.84 -0.32 24.52
N ILE A 5 -0.33 0.92 24.61
CA ILE A 5 -0.70 2.02 23.70
C ILE A 5 -0.36 1.67 22.25
N LEU A 6 0.85 1.16 22.01
CA LEU A 6 1.29 0.79 20.66
C LEU A 6 0.55 -0.45 20.14
N ARG A 7 0.22 -1.41 21.02
CA ARG A 7 -0.56 -2.59 20.65
C ARG A 7 -1.98 -2.19 20.22
N ALA A 8 -2.68 -1.39 21.01
CA ALA A 8 -4.04 -0.94 20.69
C ALA A 8 -4.09 -0.20 19.33
N CYS A 9 -3.11 0.66 19.05
CA CYS A 9 -3.03 1.37 17.78
C CYS A 9 -2.67 0.47 16.59
N ARG A 10 -1.96 -0.65 16.82
CA ARG A 10 -1.62 -1.62 15.77
C ARG A 10 -2.75 -2.61 15.49
N GLU A 11 -3.53 -2.95 16.52
CA GLU A 11 -4.73 -3.78 16.39
C GLU A 11 -5.82 -3.05 15.60
N ASP A 12 -6.05 -1.77 15.89
CA ASP A 12 -6.94 -0.91 15.10
C ASP A 12 -6.26 0.43 14.75
N PRO A 13 -5.78 0.61 13.51
CA PRO A 13 -5.17 1.87 13.07
C PRO A 13 -6.13 3.06 13.01
N ARG A 14 -7.45 2.84 13.10
CA ARG A 14 -8.47 3.90 13.07
C ARG A 14 -8.84 4.42 14.47
N CYS A 15 -8.37 3.77 15.53
CA CYS A 15 -8.71 4.17 16.89
C CYS A 15 -8.11 5.54 17.25
N THR A 16 -8.88 6.34 18.00
CA THR A 16 -8.45 7.68 18.39
C THR A 16 -7.71 7.67 19.74
N SER A 17 -7.09 8.78 20.11
CA SER A 17 -6.45 8.92 21.43
C SER A 17 -7.42 8.73 22.60
N THR A 18 -8.73 8.90 22.40
CA THR A 18 -9.73 8.62 23.44
C THR A 18 -9.99 7.14 23.57
N ASP A 19 -10.10 6.43 22.45
CA ASP A 19 -10.40 5.00 22.42
C ASP A 19 -9.22 4.20 22.97
N ILE A 20 -7.99 4.62 22.64
CA ILE A 20 -6.75 4.06 23.22
C ILE A 20 -6.68 4.32 24.74
N GLN A 21 -7.15 5.48 25.20
CA GLN A 21 -7.17 5.78 26.64
C GLN A 21 -8.10 4.80 27.36
N VAL A 22 -9.28 4.54 26.81
CA VAL A 22 -10.25 3.58 27.36
C VAL A 22 -9.66 2.16 27.37
N SER A 23 -9.08 1.71 26.26
CA SER A 23 -8.55 0.34 26.15
C SER A 23 -7.31 0.05 27.01
N VAL A 24 -6.52 1.08 27.32
CA VAL A 24 -5.31 0.95 28.15
C VAL A 24 -5.60 1.17 29.63
N THR A 25 -6.78 1.68 29.98
CA THR A 25 -7.17 1.90 31.39
C THR A 25 -7.39 0.56 32.08
N SER A 26 -6.69 0.35 33.20
CA SER A 26 -6.79 -0.83 34.04
C SER A 26 -6.79 -0.39 35.49
N PRO A 27 -7.48 -1.08 36.41
CA PRO A 27 -7.48 -0.74 37.84
C PRO A 27 -6.07 -0.65 38.46
N ASN A 28 -5.08 -1.31 37.86
CA ASN A 28 -3.70 -1.36 38.35
C ASN A 28 -2.76 -0.34 37.69
N VAL A 29 -3.21 0.44 36.69
CA VAL A 29 -2.36 1.39 35.95
C VAL A 29 -3.04 2.76 35.90
N PRO A 30 -2.35 3.84 36.32
CA PRO A 30 -2.90 5.19 36.21
C PRO A 30 -3.33 5.50 34.77
N MET A 31 -4.51 6.10 34.62
CA MET A 31 -5.05 6.44 33.29
C MET A 31 -4.09 7.40 32.56
N PRO A 32 -3.60 7.05 31.36
CA PRO A 32 -2.77 7.95 30.57
C PRO A 32 -3.54 9.20 30.14
N SER A 33 -2.91 10.37 30.19
CA SER A 33 -3.44 11.56 29.50
C SER A 33 -3.41 11.36 27.97
N LYS A 34 -4.41 11.89 27.26
CA LYS A 34 -4.46 11.94 25.78
C LYS A 34 -3.19 12.57 25.18
N ARG A 35 -2.59 13.55 25.86
CA ARG A 35 -1.32 14.17 25.44
C ARG A 35 -0.16 13.18 25.49
N THR A 36 -0.09 12.36 26.54
CA THR A 36 0.92 11.31 26.68
C THR A 36 0.76 10.27 25.58
N ILE A 37 -0.47 9.82 25.30
CA ILE A 37 -0.75 8.86 24.22
C ILE A 37 -0.25 9.39 22.87
N ARG A 38 -0.66 10.61 22.48
CA ARG A 38 -0.23 11.22 21.20
C ARG A 38 1.29 11.36 21.11
N ARG A 39 1.95 11.80 22.19
CA ARG A 39 3.41 11.91 22.24
C ARG A 39 4.08 10.55 22.02
N ARG A 40 3.60 9.50 22.69
CA ARG A 40 4.16 8.15 22.56
C ARG A 40 3.97 7.56 21.17
N LEU A 41 2.81 7.80 20.54
CA LEU A 41 2.56 7.39 19.15
C LEU A 41 3.52 8.09 18.17
N GLN A 42 3.71 9.40 18.33
CA GLN A 42 4.67 10.16 17.51
C GLN A 42 6.12 9.68 17.69
N VAL A 43 6.55 9.42 18.92
CA VAL A 43 7.89 8.86 19.21
C VAL A 43 8.08 7.49 18.54
N ALA A 44 7.02 6.70 18.41
CA ALA A 44 7.04 5.42 17.70
C ALA A 44 6.87 5.54 16.17
N GLY A 45 6.80 6.76 15.61
CA GLY A 45 6.60 6.98 14.18
C GLY A 45 5.17 6.72 13.68
N LEU A 46 4.20 6.59 14.58
CA LEU A 46 2.79 6.38 14.23
C LEU A 46 2.11 7.75 14.04
N HIS A 47 1.74 8.03 12.79
CA HIS A 47 1.08 9.28 12.39
C HIS A 47 -0.33 9.01 11.93
N GLY A 48 -1.30 9.78 12.45
CA GLY A 48 -2.65 9.81 11.91
C GLY A 48 -2.66 10.43 10.52
N ARG A 49 -3.22 9.74 9.54
CA ARG A 49 -3.47 10.26 8.20
C ARG A 49 -4.98 10.31 7.97
N ARG A 50 -5.45 11.37 7.32
CA ARG A 50 -6.84 11.45 6.87
C ARG A 50 -6.90 11.06 5.40
N PRO A 51 -7.64 10.00 5.04
CA PRO A 51 -7.86 9.66 3.64
C PRO A 51 -8.61 10.80 2.93
N VAL A 52 -8.38 10.91 1.61
CA VAL A 52 -9.01 11.93 0.77
C VAL A 52 -10.52 11.64 0.67
N LYS A 53 -11.36 12.68 0.80
CA LYS A 53 -12.83 12.52 0.73
C LYS A 53 -13.33 12.04 -0.64
N LYS A 54 -12.61 12.36 -1.70
CA LYS A 54 -12.94 11.94 -3.06
C LYS A 54 -12.31 10.57 -3.31
N PRO A 55 -13.04 9.62 -3.94
CA PRO A 55 -12.45 8.36 -4.36
C PRO A 55 -11.32 8.65 -5.35
N LEU A 56 -10.21 7.94 -5.20
CA LEU A 56 -9.10 7.95 -6.14
C LEU A 56 -9.34 6.83 -7.13
N SER A 57 -9.28 7.11 -8.43
CA SER A 57 -9.37 6.12 -9.50
C SER A 57 -8.17 6.26 -10.42
N ASP A 58 -7.63 5.14 -10.89
CA ASP A 58 -6.49 5.15 -11.80
C ASP A 58 -6.44 3.86 -12.63
N GLU A 59 -5.70 3.91 -13.74
CA GLU A 59 -5.34 2.74 -14.53
C GLU A 59 -3.92 2.28 -14.17
N SER A 60 -3.72 0.97 -14.07
CA SER A 60 -2.39 0.40 -13.81
C SER A 60 -2.14 -0.84 -14.65
N LYS A 61 -0.91 -0.92 -15.16
CA LYS A 61 -0.38 -2.05 -15.92
C LYS A 61 0.35 -3.00 -15.00
N PHE A 62 0.01 -4.29 -15.07
CA PHE A 62 0.70 -5.36 -14.35
C PHE A 62 1.33 -6.34 -15.33
N ASN A 63 2.65 -6.44 -15.33
CA ASN A 63 3.38 -7.38 -16.18
C ASN A 63 3.35 -8.81 -15.56
N LEU A 64 3.03 -9.81 -16.38
CA LEU A 64 3.16 -11.23 -16.10
C LEU A 64 4.62 -11.69 -16.19
N PHE A 65 5.37 -11.13 -17.14
CA PHE A 65 6.79 -11.43 -17.34
C PHE A 65 7.63 -10.15 -17.36
N GLY A 66 8.77 -10.19 -16.65
CA GLY A 66 9.66 -9.05 -16.51
C GLY A 66 9.12 -7.96 -15.58
N THR A 67 9.90 -6.91 -15.40
CA THR A 67 9.53 -5.72 -14.63
C THR A 67 9.93 -4.48 -15.43
N ASP A 68 9.20 -3.38 -15.25
CA ASP A 68 9.56 -2.09 -15.88
C ASP A 68 10.76 -1.42 -15.17
N GLY A 69 11.25 -2.03 -14.08
CA GLY A 69 12.36 -1.53 -13.27
C GLY A 69 13.73 -2.05 -13.72
N ILE A 70 14.78 -1.45 -13.16
CA ILE A 70 16.15 -1.89 -13.40
C ILE A 70 16.38 -3.22 -12.68
N GLN A 71 16.80 -4.24 -13.43
CA GLN A 71 17.22 -5.51 -12.87
C GLN A 71 18.74 -5.56 -12.65
N TRP A 72 19.15 -5.76 -11.40
CA TRP A 72 20.55 -5.85 -11.02
C TRP A 72 21.02 -7.30 -10.97
N ILE A 73 22.08 -7.62 -11.70
CA ILE A 73 22.66 -8.97 -11.78
C ILE A 73 24.10 -8.91 -11.27
N ARG A 74 24.43 -9.75 -10.29
CA ARG A 74 25.83 -9.93 -9.84
C ARG A 74 26.56 -10.86 -10.80
N ARG A 75 27.76 -10.47 -11.23
CA ARG A 75 28.58 -11.27 -12.16
C ARG A 75 30.08 -11.04 -11.96
N PRO A 76 30.94 -12.03 -12.23
CA PRO A 76 32.39 -11.86 -12.30
C PRO A 76 32.82 -10.85 -13.38
N ILE A 77 34.00 -10.26 -13.22
CA ILE A 77 34.60 -9.34 -14.20
C ILE A 77 34.80 -10.09 -15.54
N GLY A 78 34.52 -9.40 -16.66
CA GLY A 78 34.66 -9.98 -18.01
C GLY A 78 33.49 -10.88 -18.46
N SER A 79 32.60 -11.30 -17.56
CA SER A 79 31.50 -12.23 -17.89
C SER A 79 30.19 -11.57 -18.36
N ARG A 80 30.27 -10.33 -18.86
CA ARG A 80 29.07 -9.49 -19.17
C ARG A 80 28.08 -10.17 -20.12
N TYR A 81 28.57 -10.91 -21.11
CA TYR A 81 27.75 -11.53 -22.16
C TYR A 81 27.52 -13.03 -21.94
N ALA A 82 27.93 -13.60 -20.81
CA ALA A 82 27.66 -15.02 -20.55
C ALA A 82 26.14 -15.24 -20.34
N PRO A 83 25.50 -16.20 -21.03
CA PRO A 83 24.04 -16.38 -21.00
C PRO A 83 23.46 -16.55 -19.59
N GLN A 84 24.19 -17.20 -18.69
CA GLN A 84 23.83 -17.40 -17.28
C GLN A 84 23.74 -16.11 -16.45
N TYR A 85 24.30 -15.00 -16.94
CA TYR A 85 24.23 -13.68 -16.29
C TYR A 85 23.43 -12.67 -17.14
N GLN A 86 22.62 -13.15 -18.09
CA GLN A 86 21.68 -12.34 -18.85
C GLN A 86 20.26 -12.60 -18.34
N CYS A 87 19.44 -11.56 -18.25
CA CYS A 87 18.01 -11.72 -18.03
C CYS A 87 17.33 -11.87 -19.39
N PRO A 88 16.61 -12.98 -19.65
CA PRO A 88 15.85 -13.11 -20.88
C PRO A 88 14.78 -12.02 -20.92
N THR A 89 14.65 -11.36 -22.08
CA THR A 89 13.62 -10.34 -22.29
C THR A 89 12.58 -10.90 -23.25
N VAL A 90 11.31 -10.73 -22.90
CA VAL A 90 10.20 -11.05 -23.80
C VAL A 90 10.00 -9.84 -24.70
N LYS A 91 10.07 -10.02 -26.03
CA LYS A 91 9.72 -8.96 -26.99
C LYS A 91 8.19 -8.86 -27.11
N HIS A 92 7.69 -7.69 -27.52
CA HIS A 92 6.27 -7.29 -27.64
C HIS A 92 5.24 -8.44 -27.68
N GLY A 93 4.26 -8.40 -26.77
CA GLY A 93 3.07 -9.26 -26.82
C GLY A 93 2.58 -9.73 -25.43
N ASP A 94 1.25 -9.65 -25.23
CA ASP A 94 0.30 -10.31 -24.29
C ASP A 94 0.75 -10.75 -22.87
N GLY A 95 1.87 -10.25 -22.37
CA GLY A 95 2.39 -10.57 -21.05
C GLY A 95 2.01 -9.54 -20.00
N SER A 96 0.94 -8.76 -20.16
CA SER A 96 0.56 -7.75 -19.16
C SER A 96 -0.95 -7.51 -19.13
N VAL A 97 -1.48 -7.31 -17.93
CA VAL A 97 -2.90 -6.99 -17.71
C VAL A 97 -3.03 -5.52 -17.33
N MET A 98 -3.90 -4.81 -18.04
CA MET A 98 -4.34 -3.45 -17.68
C MET A 98 -5.58 -3.55 -16.80
N VAL A 99 -5.61 -2.78 -15.73
CA VAL A 99 -6.72 -2.78 -14.78
C VAL A 99 -7.07 -1.35 -14.41
N TRP A 100 -8.36 -1.04 -14.37
CA TRP A 100 -8.90 0.16 -13.74
C TRP A 100 -9.41 -0.19 -12.35
N GLY A 101 -9.16 0.68 -11.37
CA GLY A 101 -9.74 0.52 -10.04
C GLY A 101 -9.91 1.84 -9.33
N CYS A 102 -10.78 1.84 -8.31
CA CYS A 102 -10.94 2.99 -7.44
C CYS A 102 -10.87 2.62 -5.95
N ILE A 103 -10.39 3.55 -5.12
CA ILE A 103 -10.22 3.38 -3.68
C ILE A 103 -10.77 4.61 -2.97
N SER A 104 -11.56 4.38 -1.92
CA SER A 104 -12.13 5.41 -1.05
C SER A 104 -11.57 5.29 0.39
N ASP A 105 -11.97 6.20 1.28
CA ASP A 105 -11.62 6.15 2.70
C ASP A 105 -12.17 4.92 3.44
N THR A 106 -13.30 4.42 2.95
CA THR A 106 -14.11 3.40 3.59
C THR A 106 -13.80 2.03 3.02
N SER A 107 -13.68 1.92 1.69
CA SER A 107 -13.48 0.65 1.02
C SER A 107 -12.76 0.77 -0.33
N MET A 108 -12.29 -0.37 -0.82
CA MET A 108 -11.96 -0.55 -2.23
C MET A 108 -13.24 -0.49 -3.05
N GLY A 109 -13.20 0.20 -4.19
CA GLY A 109 -14.23 0.16 -5.20
C GLY A 109 -13.99 -0.95 -6.23
N PRO A 110 -14.78 -0.99 -7.32
CA PRO A 110 -14.68 -2.04 -8.33
C PRO A 110 -13.31 -2.07 -9.00
N LEU A 111 -12.82 -3.28 -9.28
CA LEU A 111 -11.60 -3.55 -10.03
C LEU A 111 -11.99 -4.18 -11.37
N LYS A 112 -11.72 -3.48 -12.48
CA LYS A 112 -12.13 -3.86 -13.83
C LYS A 112 -10.91 -4.11 -14.70
N ARG A 113 -10.79 -5.34 -15.21
CA ARG A 113 -9.78 -5.67 -16.22
C ARG A 113 -10.15 -4.98 -17.53
N ILE A 114 -9.19 -4.26 -18.11
CA ILE A 114 -9.30 -3.65 -19.43
C ILE A 114 -8.74 -4.64 -20.46
N VAL A 115 -9.52 -4.92 -21.51
CA VAL A 115 -9.09 -5.77 -22.62
C VAL A 115 -8.63 -4.87 -23.76
N GLY A 116 -7.32 -4.87 -24.03
CA GLY A 116 -6.71 -3.99 -25.04
C GLY A 116 -6.40 -2.59 -24.50
N THR A 117 -6.44 -1.60 -25.38
CA THR A 117 -6.26 -0.19 -25.04
C THR A 117 -7.60 0.40 -24.61
N MET A 118 -7.62 1.14 -23.50
CA MET A 118 -8.83 1.81 -23.03
C MET A 118 -9.28 2.86 -24.05
N ASP A 119 -10.52 2.76 -24.50
CA ASP A 119 -11.16 3.80 -25.30
C ASP A 119 -12.13 4.62 -24.43
N ARG A 120 -12.64 5.71 -24.98
CA ARG A 120 -13.60 6.57 -24.29
C ARG A 120 -14.86 5.82 -23.88
N TYR A 121 -15.35 4.91 -24.72
CA TYR A 121 -16.61 4.20 -24.48
C TYR A 121 -16.47 3.18 -23.34
N ALA A 122 -15.36 2.45 -23.27
CA ALA A 122 -15.05 1.57 -22.14
C ALA A 122 -14.88 2.37 -20.84
N TYR A 123 -14.35 3.59 -20.92
CA TYR A 123 -14.28 4.46 -19.75
C TYR A 123 -15.67 4.91 -19.29
N GLU A 124 -16.54 5.30 -20.22
CA GLU A 124 -17.94 5.66 -19.92
C GLU A 124 -18.75 4.46 -19.37
N ASP A 125 -18.45 3.23 -19.78
CA ASP A 125 -19.13 2.00 -19.27
C ASP A 125 -18.68 1.59 -17.86
N ILE A 126 -17.48 1.99 -17.44
CA ILE A 126 -16.91 1.64 -16.13
C ILE A 126 -17.40 2.57 -15.01
N LEU A 127 -17.70 3.82 -15.34
CA LEU A 127 -18.15 4.86 -14.39
C LEU A 127 -19.63 4.74 -14.02
#